data_AF-A0A1X4XZN9-F1
#
_entry.id   AF-A0A1X4XZN9-F1
#
_cell.length_a   1.000
_cell.length_b   1.000
_cell.length_c   1.000
_cell.angle_alpha   90.00
_cell.angle_beta   90.00
_cell.angle_gamma   90.00
#
_symmetry.space_group_name_H-M   'P 1'
#
loop_
_entity.id
_entity.type
_entity.pdbx_description
1 polymer ?
#
loop_
_entity_poly.entity_id
_entity_poly.type
_entity_poly.pdbx_seq_one_letter_code
_entity_poly.pdbx_strand_id
1 'polypeptide(L)'
;MKTIIMAIIITLSLLLHSVYALKEYTRIEGKVLFIDTKNSAIEVKVYSKVCSGLHTFDIENSEAIKGLNVGDGISLYVISDCNKAKVGEQR
;
A
#
# COMPACT_ATOMS: atom_id res chain seq x y z
N MET A 1 31.11 -21.85 -25.80
CA MET A 1 30.35 -22.51 -24.70
C MET A 1 30.27 -21.65 -23.44
N LYS A 2 31.38 -21.18 -22.86
CA LYS A 2 31.37 -20.38 -21.61
C LYS A 2 30.54 -19.08 -21.69
N THR A 3 30.60 -18.37 -22.82
CA THR A 3 29.83 -17.13 -23.06
C THR A 3 28.32 -17.34 -23.16
N ILE A 4 27.89 -18.47 -23.73
CA ILE A 4 26.46 -18.81 -23.86
C ILE A 4 25.87 -19.13 -22.49
N ILE A 5 26.61 -19.88 -21.66
CA ILE A 5 26.20 -20.18 -20.28
C ILE A 5 26.06 -18.89 -19.46
N MET A 6 27.01 -17.96 -19.60
CA MET A 6 26.96 -16.69 -18.87
C MET A 6 25.77 -15.81 -19.30
N ALA A 7 25.44 -15.79 -20.60
CA ALA A 7 24.27 -15.08 -21.11
C ALA A 7 22.95 -15.66 -20.57
N ILE A 8 22.84 -16.99 -20.49
CA ILE A 8 21.68 -17.68 -19.90
C ILE A 8 21.54 -17.35 -18.41
N ILE A 9 22.64 -17.30 -17.67
CA ILE A 9 22.60 -16.95 -16.23
C ILE A 9 22.11 -15.51 -16.04
N ILE A 10 22.60 -14.57 -16.84
CA ILE A 10 22.19 -13.15 -16.74
C ILE A 10 20.70 -12.99 -17.08
N THR A 11 20.23 -13.58 -18.19
CA THR A 11 18.82 -13.48 -18.57
C THR A 11 17.89 -14.16 -17.57
N LEU A 12 18.28 -15.32 -17.02
CA LEU A 12 17.52 -16.00 -15.97
C LEU A 12 17.50 -15.15 -14.69
N SER A 13 18.61 -14.53 -14.32
CA SER A 13 18.69 -13.62 -13.17
C SER A 13 17.76 -12.43 -13.34
N LEU A 14 17.77 -11.74 -14.51
CA LEU A 14 16.86 -10.63 -14.79
C LEU A 14 15.38 -11.05 -14.75
N LEU A 15 15.06 -12.24 -15.28
CA LEU A 15 13.70 -12.80 -15.21
C LEU A 15 13.27 -13.06 -13.76
N LEU A 16 14.12 -13.63 -12.91
CA LEU A 16 13.80 -13.83 -11.48
C LEU A 16 13.59 -12.49 -10.76
N HIS A 17 14.41 -11.47 -11.00
CA HIS A 17 14.21 -10.15 -10.37
C HIS A 17 12.85 -9.52 -10.75
N SER A 18 12.36 -9.76 -11.97
CA SER A 18 11.03 -9.27 -12.40
C SER A 18 9.87 -10.02 -11.74
N VAL A 19 10.06 -11.30 -11.41
CA VAL A 19 9.06 -12.15 -10.71
C VAL A 19 9.00 -11.83 -9.21
N TYR A 20 10.10 -11.36 -8.62
CA TYR A 20 10.22 -11.00 -7.21
C TYR A 20 10.12 -9.49 -6.94
N ALA A 21 9.55 -8.70 -7.86
CA ALA A 21 9.10 -7.36 -7.54
C ALA A 21 7.93 -7.44 -6.53
N LEU A 22 8.27 -7.71 -5.26
CA LEU A 22 7.41 -7.48 -4.13
C LEU A 22 6.94 -6.03 -4.27
N LYS A 23 5.62 -5.84 -4.41
CA LYS A 23 5.02 -4.51 -4.30
C LYS A 23 5.39 -3.99 -2.92
N GLU A 24 6.44 -3.17 -2.85
CA GLU A 24 6.86 -2.52 -1.61
C GLU A 24 5.81 -1.47 -1.28
N TYR A 25 4.81 -1.87 -0.49
CA TYR A 25 3.84 -0.93 0.03
C TYR A 25 4.50 -0.08 1.12
N THR A 26 4.34 1.23 1.03
CA THR A 26 4.81 2.12 2.09
C THR A 26 3.77 2.16 3.20
N ARG A 27 4.16 1.77 4.43
CA ARG A 27 3.30 1.93 5.61
C ARG A 27 3.27 3.41 6.04
N ILE A 28 2.07 3.96 6.18
CA ILE A 28 1.82 5.30 6.72
C ILE A 28 0.87 5.21 7.90
N GLU A 29 0.92 6.22 8.77
CA GLU A 29 0.04 6.33 9.94
C GLU A 29 -0.76 7.63 9.85
N GLY A 30 -1.99 7.58 10.32
CA GLY A 30 -2.89 8.73 10.27
C GLY A 30 -4.07 8.60 11.23
N LYS A 31 -4.91 9.62 11.21
CA LYS A 31 -6.17 9.67 11.96
C LYS A 31 -7.35 9.72 11.01
N VAL A 32 -8.33 8.85 11.20
CA VAL A 32 -9.55 8.79 10.38
C VAL A 32 -10.42 10.01 10.69
N LEU A 33 -10.88 10.70 9.65
CA LEU A 33 -11.76 11.87 9.75
C LEU A 33 -13.14 11.60 9.15
N PHE A 34 -13.21 10.76 8.13
CA PHE A 34 -14.46 10.38 7.48
C PHE A 34 -14.36 8.96 6.93
N ILE A 35 -15.50 8.25 6.89
CA ILE A 35 -15.61 6.88 6.38
C ILE A 35 -16.80 6.81 5.43
N ASP A 36 -16.55 6.42 4.19
CA ASP A 36 -17.56 6.09 3.19
C ASP A 36 -17.53 4.59 2.91
N THR A 37 -18.38 3.85 3.63
CA THR A 37 -18.50 2.40 3.45
C THR A 37 -19.16 2.00 2.14
N LYS A 38 -19.90 2.90 1.47
CA LYS A 38 -20.54 2.61 0.17
C LYS A 38 -19.51 2.59 -0.96
N ASN A 39 -18.60 3.56 -0.94
CA ASN A 39 -17.56 3.71 -1.95
C ASN A 39 -16.22 3.10 -1.53
N SER A 40 -16.16 2.47 -0.35
CA SER A 40 -14.93 1.89 0.21
C SER A 40 -13.81 2.91 0.34
N ALA A 41 -14.13 4.14 0.76
CA ALA A 41 -13.18 5.24 0.86
C ALA A 41 -13.10 5.78 2.29
N ILE A 42 -11.93 6.29 2.68
CA ILE A 42 -11.74 6.97 3.98
C ILE A 42 -10.96 8.26 3.80
N GLU A 43 -11.33 9.29 4.55
CA GLU A 43 -10.52 10.49 4.66
C GLU A 43 -9.64 10.39 5.90
N VAL A 44 -8.34 10.62 5.72
CA VAL A 44 -7.33 10.44 6.76
C VAL A 44 -6.40 11.64 6.79
N LYS A 45 -6.16 12.17 7.99
CA LYS A 45 -5.04 13.09 8.23
C LYS A 45 -3.78 12.27 8.47
N VAL A 46 -2.88 12.27 7.49
CA VAL A 46 -1.67 11.45 7.49
C VAL A 46 -0.50 12.22 8.10
N TYR A 47 0.30 11.52 8.91
CA TYR A 47 1.48 12.06 9.61
C TYR A 47 2.78 11.35 9.16
N SER A 48 2.97 11.13 7.86
CA SER A 48 4.16 10.47 7.31
C SER A 48 5.00 11.43 6.46
N LYS A 49 6.30 11.14 6.31
CA LYS A 49 7.19 11.88 5.39
C LYS A 49 6.87 11.62 3.91
N VAL A 50 6.31 10.45 3.60
CA VAL A 50 5.97 10.05 2.22
C VAL A 50 4.64 10.63 1.77
N CYS A 51 3.72 10.78 2.72
CA CYS A 51 2.38 11.29 2.51
C CYS A 51 1.98 12.11 3.74
N SER A 52 1.69 13.40 3.57
CA SER A 52 1.33 14.27 4.69
C SER A 52 0.13 15.13 4.35
N GLY A 53 -0.67 15.45 5.37
CA GLY A 53 -1.87 16.25 5.21
C GLY A 53 -3.13 15.42 5.08
N LEU A 54 -4.17 16.03 4.51
CA LEU A 54 -5.49 15.42 4.34
C LEU A 54 -5.52 14.65 3.02
N HIS A 55 -5.88 13.37 3.07
CA HIS A 55 -5.98 12.50 1.90
C HIS A 55 -7.21 11.64 1.97
N THR A 56 -7.80 11.38 0.81
CA THR A 56 -8.88 10.40 0.65
C THR A 56 -8.29 9.15 0.02
N PHE A 57 -8.40 8.02 0.73
CA PHE A 57 -7.91 6.73 0.27
C PHE A 57 -9.07 5.85 -0.17
N ASP A 58 -8.99 5.34 -1.38
CA ASP A 58 -9.73 4.18 -1.83
C ASP A 58 -9.13 2.92 -1.18
N ILE A 59 -9.94 2.20 -0.43
CA ILE A 59 -9.53 1.03 0.33
C ILE A 59 -9.84 -0.25 -0.43
N GLU A 60 -8.79 -1.03 -0.70
CA GLU A 60 -8.92 -2.27 -1.47
C GLU A 60 -9.74 -3.35 -0.73
N ASN A 61 -9.72 -3.36 0.61
CA ASN A 61 -10.53 -4.25 1.43
C ASN A 61 -11.58 -3.47 2.24
N SER A 62 -12.79 -3.36 1.70
CA SER A 62 -13.90 -2.61 2.29
C SER A 62 -14.40 -3.18 3.62
N GLU A 63 -14.21 -4.48 3.88
CA GLU A 63 -14.55 -5.08 5.18
C GLU A 63 -13.68 -4.49 6.32
N ALA A 64 -12.45 -4.09 6.01
CA ALA A 64 -11.52 -3.56 7.00
C ALA A 64 -11.92 -2.17 7.53
N ILE A 65 -12.77 -1.43 6.81
CA ILE A 65 -13.24 -0.11 7.27
C ILE A 65 -14.57 -0.16 8.02
N LYS A 66 -15.27 -1.30 8.03
CA LYS A 66 -16.55 -1.44 8.75
C LYS A 66 -16.40 -1.41 10.27
N GLY A 67 -15.22 -1.75 10.79
CA GLY A 67 -14.90 -1.73 12.22
C GLY A 67 -14.22 -0.45 12.69
N LEU A 68 -13.97 0.50 11.78
CA LEU A 68 -13.31 1.77 12.11
C LEU A 68 -14.33 2.82 12.52
N ASN A 69 -13.89 3.72 13.40
CA ASN A 69 -14.64 4.90 13.78
C ASN A 69 -13.88 6.17 13.39
N VAL A 70 -14.63 7.25 13.20
CA VAL A 70 -14.04 8.59 13.05
C VAL A 70 -13.27 8.92 14.32
N GLY A 71 -12.02 9.35 14.16
CA GLY A 71 -11.10 9.65 15.24
C GLY A 71 -10.10 8.54 15.53
N ASP A 72 -10.29 7.33 14.99
CA ASP A 72 -9.37 6.22 15.19
C ASP A 72 -8.00 6.48 14.56
N GLY A 73 -6.96 5.97 15.23
CA GLY A 73 -5.63 5.87 14.66
C GLY A 73 -5.57 4.68 13.69
N ILE A 74 -5.02 4.91 12.50
CA ILE A 74 -4.96 3.89 11.45
C ILE A 74 -3.57 3.78 10.85
N SER A 75 -3.20 2.55 10.49
CA SER A 75 -2.04 2.26 9.66
C SER A 75 -2.50 1.82 8.27
N LEU A 76 -1.96 2.45 7.23
CA LEU A 76 -2.29 2.15 5.84
C LEU A 76 -1.04 1.72 5.09
N TYR A 77 -1.19 0.74 4.22
CA TYR A 77 -0.18 0.35 3.23
C TYR A 77 -0.55 1.02 1.90
N VAL A 78 0.21 2.05 1.51
CA VAL A 78 -0.06 2.83 0.30
C VAL A 78 0.31 2.02 -0.93
N ILE A 79 -0.62 1.93 -1.87
CA ILE A 79 -0.51 1.17 -3.12
C ILE A 79 -0.19 2.11 -4.29
N SER A 80 -0.76 3.32 -4.28
CA SER A 80 -0.55 4.35 -5.32
C SER A 80 -0.75 5.74 -4.72
N ASP A 81 0.26 6.60 -4.88
CA ASP A 81 0.26 8.07 -4.74
C ASP A 81 -0.74 8.64 -3.73
N CYS A 82 -0.71 8.17 -2.48
CA CYS A 82 -1.59 8.64 -1.38
C CYS A 82 -3.11 8.53 -1.59
N ASN A 83 -3.55 7.86 -2.66
CA ASN A 83 -4.97 7.81 -3.03
C ASN A 83 -5.56 6.41 -2.93
N LYS A 84 -4.70 5.37 -2.92
CA LYS A 84 -5.14 3.98 -2.78
C LYS A 84 -4.32 3.27 -1.72
N ALA A 85 -4.99 2.56 -0.82
CA ALA A 85 -4.33 1.86 0.27
C ALA A 85 -5.05 0.57 0.69
N LYS A 86 -4.33 -0.25 1.46
CA LYS A 86 -4.88 -1.35 2.25
C LYS A 86 -4.77 -1.00 3.73
N VAL A 87 -5.82 -1.26 4.51
CA VAL A 87 -5.76 -1.14 5.97
C VAL A 87 -4.81 -2.20 6.51
N GLY A 88 -3.82 -1.79 7.30
CA GLY A 88 -2.94 -2.72 7.98
C GLY A 88 -3.66 -3.43 9.11
N GLU A 89 -3.43 -4.74 9.26
CA GLU A 89 -3.93 -5.49 10.40
C GLU A 89 -3.40 -4.86 11.71
N GLN A 90 -4.31 -4.48 12.61
CA GLN A 90 -3.95 -4.22 13.99
C GLN A 90 -3.70 -5.58 14.65
N ARG A 91 -2.46 -5.84 15.07
CA ARG A 91 -2.12 -6.99 15.91
C ARG A 91 -2.55 -6.75 17.35
#